data_AF-A0AAE3J5H0-F1
#
_entry.id   AF-A0AAE3J5H0-F1
#
_cell.length_a   1.000
_cell.length_b   1.000
_cell.length_c   1.000
_cell.angle_alpha   90.00
_cell.angle_beta   90.00
_cell.angle_gamma   90.00
#
_symmetry.space_group_name_H-M   'P 1'
#
loop_
_entity.id
_entity.type
_entity.pdbx_description
1 polymer ?
#
loop_
_entity_poly.entity_id
_entity_poly.type
_entity_poly.pdbx_seq_one_letter_code
_entity_poly.pdbx_strand_id
1 'polypeptide(L)'
;MQDIQEVYNRIQDKKKERKRLKGMFKDGIDASTPLREVKEQFETIRAKRKRMETEIKEAYSKELQELEAIEMDIKSDQLLMDDIALTKAMKGEPVVFKDAYDAEYEPVLKVKYQKVR
;
A
#
# COMPACT_ATOMS: atom_id res chain seq x y z
N MET A 1 -31.79 -43.80 6.71
CA MET A 1 -30.66 -42.98 7.22
C MET A 1 -29.59 -43.05 6.15
N GLN A 2 -29.17 -41.93 5.54
CA GLN A 2 -28.10 -41.97 4.52
C GLN A 2 -26.79 -42.38 5.18
N ASP A 3 -26.10 -43.38 4.62
CA ASP A 3 -24.80 -43.82 5.09
C ASP A 3 -23.77 -42.70 4.85
N ILE A 4 -22.96 -42.41 5.87
CA ILE A 4 -21.89 -41.40 5.83
C ILE A 4 -20.95 -41.67 4.65
N GLN A 5 -20.74 -42.96 4.31
CA GLN A 5 -19.91 -43.37 3.19
C GLN A 5 -20.50 -42.95 1.82
N GLU A 6 -21.82 -43.06 1.64
CA GLU A 6 -22.51 -42.59 0.43
C GLU A 6 -22.41 -41.07 0.28
N VAL A 7 -22.55 -40.33 1.38
CA VAL A 7 -22.40 -38.87 1.39
C VAL A 7 -20.97 -38.47 1.04
N TYR A 8 -19.96 -39.15 1.59
CA TYR A 8 -18.55 -38.90 1.27
C TYR A 8 -18.23 -39.17 -0.20
N ASN A 9 -18.67 -40.30 -0.75
CA ASN A 9 -18.47 -40.64 -2.16
C ASN A 9 -19.11 -39.59 -3.08
N ARG A 10 -20.34 -39.17 -2.79
CA ARG A 10 -21.02 -38.09 -3.52
C ARG A 10 -20.25 -36.76 -3.48
N ILE A 11 -19.60 -36.44 -2.36
CA ILE A 11 -18.76 -35.24 -2.25
C ILE A 11 -17.50 -35.37 -3.12
N GLN A 12 -16.85 -36.54 -3.13
CA GLN A 12 -15.66 -36.76 -3.94
C GLN A 12 -15.97 -36.66 -5.44
N ASP A 13 -17.10 -37.22 -5.88
CA ASP A 13 -17.52 -37.15 -7.28
C ASP A 13 -17.87 -35.72 -7.69
N LYS A 14 -18.59 -34.97 -6.83
CA LYS A 14 -18.83 -33.54 -7.06
C LYS A 14 -17.54 -32.72 -7.12
N LYS A 15 -16.52 -33.06 -6.33
CA LYS A 15 -15.20 -32.39 -6.38
C LYS A 15 -14.48 -32.68 -7.70
N LYS A 16 -14.52 -33.91 -8.19
CA LYS A 16 -13.95 -34.29 -9.49
C LYS A 16 -14.65 -33.54 -10.62
N GLU A 17 -15.98 -33.53 -10.61
CA GLU A 17 -16.76 -32.85 -11.63
C GLU A 17 -16.54 -31.35 -11.62
N ARG A 18 -16.47 -30.73 -10.43
CA ARG A 18 -16.09 -29.32 -10.28
C ARG A 18 -14.71 -29.04 -10.89
N LYS A 19 -13.73 -29.92 -10.67
CA LYS A 19 -12.38 -29.75 -11.24
C LYS A 19 -12.40 -29.85 -12.76
N ARG A 20 -13.18 -30.80 -13.31
CA ARG A 20 -13.39 -30.98 -14.75
C ARG A 20 -14.00 -29.73 -15.39
N LEU A 21 -15.11 -29.24 -14.84
CA LEU A 21 -15.81 -28.05 -15.34
C LEU A 21 -14.93 -26.80 -15.29
N LYS A 22 -14.16 -26.61 -14.20
CA LYS A 22 -13.18 -25.52 -14.12
C LYS A 22 -12.07 -25.64 -15.16
N GLY A 23 -11.60 -26.87 -15.43
CA GLY A 23 -10.62 -27.14 -16.49
C GLY A 23 -11.16 -26.73 -17.86
N MET A 24 -12.33 -27.24 -18.23
CA MET A 24 -12.96 -26.92 -19.52
C MET A 24 -13.19 -25.42 -19.72
N PHE A 25 -13.63 -24.71 -18.67
CA PHE A 25 -13.79 -23.26 -18.73
C PHE A 25 -12.46 -22.54 -18.97
N LYS A 26 -11.39 -22.97 -18.29
CA LYS A 26 -10.05 -22.42 -18.49
C LYS A 26 -9.54 -22.70 -19.91
N ASP A 27 -9.70 -23.92 -20.41
CA ASP A 27 -9.29 -24.30 -21.76
C ASP A 27 -10.04 -23.49 -22.82
N GLY A 28 -11.35 -23.22 -22.60
CA GLY A 28 -12.14 -22.36 -23.47
C GLY A 28 -11.67 -20.90 -23.49
N ILE A 29 -11.23 -20.36 -22.35
CA ILE A 29 -10.60 -19.03 -22.28
C ILE A 29 -9.28 -19.02 -23.03
N ASP A 30 -8.45 -20.05 -22.86
CA ASP A 30 -7.11 -20.12 -23.44
C ASP A 30 -7.15 -20.38 -24.96
N ALA A 31 -8.19 -21.06 -25.45
CA ALA A 31 -8.47 -21.28 -26.87
C ALA A 31 -9.09 -20.06 -27.57
N SER A 32 -9.60 -19.08 -26.83
CA SER A 32 -10.23 -17.88 -27.40
C SER A 32 -9.20 -16.89 -27.92
N THR A 33 -9.02 -16.86 -29.24
CA THR A 33 -8.13 -15.90 -29.93
C THR A 33 -8.39 -14.43 -29.56
N PRO A 34 -9.64 -13.94 -29.52
CA PRO A 34 -9.90 -12.54 -29.15
C PRO A 34 -9.43 -12.18 -27.74
N LEU A 35 -9.53 -13.12 -26.78
CA LEU A 35 -9.05 -12.89 -25.41
C LEU A 35 -7.52 -12.88 -25.34
N ARG A 36 -6.86 -13.65 -26.19
CA ARG A 36 -5.40 -13.63 -26.31
C ARG A 36 -4.92 -12.30 -26.89
N GLU A 37 -5.55 -11.82 -27.95
CA GLU A 37 -5.24 -10.54 -28.58
C GLU A 37 -5.43 -9.36 -27.59
N VAL A 38 -6.53 -9.35 -26.84
CA VAL A 38 -6.76 -8.32 -25.81
C VAL A 38 -5.71 -8.38 -24.70
N LYS A 39 -5.28 -9.57 -24.27
CA LYS A 39 -4.19 -9.72 -23.28
C LYS A 39 -2.87 -9.17 -23.83
N GLU A 40 -2.53 -9.44 -25.08
CA GLU A 40 -1.31 -8.95 -25.73
C GLU A 40 -1.33 -7.42 -25.89
N GLN A 41 -2.47 -6.85 -26.30
CA GLN A 41 -2.70 -5.42 -26.34
C GLN A 41 -2.56 -4.80 -24.95
N PHE A 42 -3.12 -5.43 -23.91
CA PHE A 42 -3.01 -4.96 -22.54
C PHE A 42 -1.55 -4.93 -22.05
N GLU A 43 -0.76 -5.98 -22.31
CA GLU A 43 0.66 -6.00 -21.96
C GLU A 43 1.44 -4.91 -22.71
N THR A 44 1.10 -4.66 -23.97
CA THR A 44 1.70 -3.57 -24.75
C THR A 44 1.37 -2.20 -24.16
N ILE A 45 0.10 -1.95 -23.82
CA ILE A 45 -0.34 -0.71 -23.18
C ILE A 45 0.33 -0.54 -21.82
N ARG A 46 0.43 -1.62 -21.03
CA ARG A 46 1.08 -1.62 -19.73
C ARG A 46 2.57 -1.29 -19.84
N ALA A 47 3.27 -1.87 -20.79
CA ALA A 47 4.67 -1.57 -21.06
C ALA A 47 4.84 -0.10 -21.48
N LYS A 48 3.97 0.41 -22.36
CA LYS A 48 3.97 1.82 -22.76
C LYS A 48 3.73 2.76 -21.58
N ARG A 49 2.75 2.45 -20.73
CA ARG A 49 2.45 3.18 -19.50
C ARG A 49 3.66 3.25 -18.58
N LYS A 50 4.31 2.10 -18.33
CA LYS A 50 5.50 2.03 -17.49
C LYS A 50 6.66 2.86 -18.05
N ARG A 51 6.88 2.85 -19.36
CA ARG A 51 7.90 3.70 -20.00
C ARG A 51 7.61 5.17 -19.77
N MET A 52 6.38 5.63 -20.03
CA MET A 52 5.99 7.02 -19.80
C MET A 52 6.13 7.42 -18.32
N GLU A 53 5.74 6.56 -17.38
CA GLU A 53 5.95 6.81 -15.94
C GLU A 53 7.44 6.93 -15.59
N THR A 54 8.30 6.08 -16.17
CA THR A 54 9.75 6.16 -15.98
C THR A 54 10.33 7.44 -16.59
N GLU A 55 9.97 7.78 -17.82
CA GLU A 55 10.41 9.02 -18.49
C GLU A 55 10.01 10.26 -17.69
N ILE A 56 8.78 10.30 -17.16
CA ILE A 56 8.33 11.39 -16.29
C ILE A 56 9.17 11.41 -15.00
N LYS A 57 9.38 10.27 -14.34
CA LYS A 57 10.21 10.23 -13.12
C LYS A 57 11.64 10.69 -13.37
N GLU A 58 12.22 10.35 -14.51
CA GLU A 58 13.55 10.78 -14.91
C GLU A 58 13.58 12.28 -15.20
N ALA A 59 12.57 12.80 -15.92
CA ALA A 59 12.43 14.22 -16.22
C ALA A 59 12.29 15.09 -14.97
N TYR A 60 11.63 14.59 -13.92
CA TYR A 60 11.44 15.26 -12.64
C TYR A 60 12.39 14.73 -11.53
N SER A 61 13.47 14.05 -11.91
CA SER A 61 14.36 13.40 -10.94
C SER A 61 14.96 14.37 -9.93
N LYS A 62 15.26 15.59 -10.35
CA LYS A 62 15.80 16.65 -9.49
C LYS A 62 14.74 17.16 -8.51
N GLU A 63 13.55 17.47 -8.98
CA GLU A 63 12.43 17.92 -8.16
C GLU A 63 12.02 16.86 -7.14
N LEU A 64 12.09 15.57 -7.51
CA LEU A 64 11.85 14.46 -6.59
C LEU A 64 12.93 14.36 -5.51
N GLN A 65 14.19 14.58 -5.86
CA GLN A 65 15.28 14.63 -4.86
C GLN A 65 15.14 15.85 -3.93
N GLU A 66 14.77 17.01 -4.46
CA GLU A 66 14.49 18.20 -3.67
C GLU A 66 13.29 17.97 -2.73
N LEU A 67 12.24 17.30 -3.20
CA LEU A 67 11.10 16.91 -2.38
C LEU A 67 11.51 15.97 -1.24
N GLU A 68 12.30 14.93 -1.54
CA GLU A 68 12.81 14.00 -0.53
C GLU A 68 13.68 14.72 0.52
N ALA A 69 14.53 15.66 0.09
CA ALA A 69 15.33 16.47 1.00
C ALA A 69 14.44 17.33 1.91
N ILE A 70 13.46 18.04 1.36
CA ILE A 70 12.50 18.84 2.14
C ILE A 70 11.73 17.98 3.14
N GLU A 71 11.29 16.77 2.74
CA GLU A 71 10.61 15.86 3.66
C GLU A 71 11.52 15.38 4.80
N MET A 72 12.81 15.15 4.53
CA MET A 72 13.79 14.79 5.56
C MET A 72 14.07 15.95 6.51
N ASP A 73 14.19 17.17 5.99
CA ASP A 73 14.38 18.38 6.79
C ASP A 73 13.18 18.61 7.71
N ILE A 74 11.95 18.53 7.17
CA ILE A 74 10.71 18.65 7.97
C ILE A 74 10.67 17.60 9.10
N LYS A 75 11.01 16.35 8.81
CA LYS A 75 11.03 15.29 9.84
C LYS A 75 12.09 15.55 10.92
N SER A 76 13.25 16.07 10.52
CA SER A 76 14.33 16.40 11.43
C SER A 76 13.95 17.58 12.34
N ASP A 77 13.33 18.61 11.78
CA ASP A 77 12.83 19.76 12.53
C ASP A 77 11.67 19.40 13.46
N GLN A 78 10.79 18.48 13.05
CA GLN A 78 9.74 17.94 13.93
C GLN A 78 10.34 17.19 15.12
N LEU A 79 11.36 16.35 14.90
CA LEU A 79 12.05 15.66 15.97
C LEU A 79 12.74 16.65 16.92
N LEU A 80 13.41 17.67 16.38
CA LEU A 80 14.04 18.73 17.16
C LEU A 80 13.00 19.49 18.00
N MET A 81 11.84 19.80 17.41
CA MET A 81 10.73 20.44 18.13
C MET A 81 10.23 19.57 19.29
N ASP A 82 10.09 18.27 19.09
CA ASP A 82 9.71 17.32 20.14
C ASP A 82 10.77 17.26 21.26
N ASP A 83 12.06 17.22 20.92
CA ASP A 83 13.16 17.21 21.88
C ASP A 83 13.22 18.51 22.72
N ILE A 84 13.01 19.66 22.07
CA ILE A 84 12.91 20.97 22.75
C ILE A 84 11.70 20.98 23.69
N ALA A 85 10.54 20.54 23.22
CA ALA A 85 9.31 20.47 24.00
C ALA A 85 9.48 19.56 25.23
N LEU A 86 10.06 18.37 25.05
CA LEU A 86 10.35 17.44 26.13
C LEU A 86 11.31 18.05 27.16
N THR A 87 12.38 18.68 26.69
CA THR A 87 13.38 19.34 27.57
C THR A 87 12.75 20.44 28.41
N LYS A 88 11.91 21.30 27.80
CA LYS A 88 11.18 22.36 28.52
C LYS A 88 10.19 21.77 29.53
N ALA A 89 9.43 20.76 29.13
CA ALA A 89 8.50 20.06 30.02
C ALA A 89 9.22 19.45 31.23
N MET A 90 10.39 18.83 31.02
CA MET A 90 11.23 18.26 32.11
C MET A 90 11.75 19.33 33.08
N LYS A 91 11.97 20.56 32.61
CA LYS A 91 12.37 21.71 33.45
C LYS A 91 11.20 22.39 34.15
N GLY A 92 9.95 22.01 33.84
CA GLY A 92 8.75 22.67 34.34
C GLY A 92 8.45 24.01 33.66
N GLU A 93 9.06 24.27 32.50
CA GLU A 93 8.79 25.47 31.70
C GLU A 93 7.52 25.27 30.83
N PRO A 94 6.75 26.34 30.56
CA PRO A 94 5.60 26.25 29.67
C PRO A 94 6.06 25.95 28.23
N VAL A 95 5.52 24.88 27.68
CA VAL A 95 5.71 24.50 26.28
C VAL A 95 4.55 25.11 25.50
N VAL A 96 4.68 26.36 25.10
CA VAL A 96 3.69 27.04 24.23
C VAL A 96 4.44 27.74 23.11
N PHE A 97 3.83 27.76 21.92
CA PHE A 97 4.31 28.58 20.82
C PHE A 97 3.14 29.27 20.12
N LYS A 98 3.46 30.35 19.41
CA LYS A 98 2.49 31.12 18.62
C LYS A 98 2.82 31.02 17.14
N ASP A 99 1.80 30.96 16.31
CA ASP A 99 1.98 31.02 14.85
C ASP A 99 2.02 32.48 14.33
N ALA A 100 2.07 32.62 13.00
CA ALA A 100 2.11 33.92 12.33
C ALA A 100 0.86 34.80 12.54
N TYR A 101 -0.22 34.25 13.08
CA TYR A 101 -1.49 34.93 13.35
C TYR A 101 -1.76 35.08 14.85
N ASP A 102 -0.73 34.92 15.69
CA ASP A 102 -0.81 35.02 17.15
C ASP A 102 -1.69 33.93 17.81
N ALA A 103 -2.00 32.84 17.10
CA ALA A 103 -2.71 31.71 17.68
C ALA A 103 -1.76 30.86 18.55
N GLU A 104 -2.16 30.58 19.80
CA GLU A 104 -1.38 29.80 20.76
C GLU A 104 -1.62 28.29 20.61
N TYR A 105 -0.54 27.52 20.71
CA TYR A 105 -0.55 26.07 20.64
C TYR A 105 0.02 25.48 21.93
N GLU A 106 -0.66 24.46 22.46
CA GLU A 106 -0.22 23.64 23.59
C GLU A 106 0.17 22.22 23.12
N PRO A 107 1.11 21.54 23.79
CA PRO A 107 1.58 20.23 23.39
C PRO A 107 0.54 19.16 23.70
N VAL A 108 0.31 18.27 22.73
CA VAL A 108 -0.46 17.05 22.93
C VAL A 108 0.49 15.86 22.99
N LEU A 109 0.77 15.37 24.19
CA LEU A 109 1.62 14.20 24.39
C LEU A 109 0.85 12.92 24.08
N LYS A 110 1.34 12.13 23.12
CA LYS A 110 0.77 10.82 22.77
C LYS A 110 1.84 9.74 22.76
N VAL A 111 1.74 8.82 23.71
CA VAL A 111 2.57 7.62 23.75
C VAL A 111 1.97 6.57 22.82
N LYS A 112 2.78 6.04 21.90
CA LYS A 112 2.42 4.91 21.02
C LYS A 112 3.38 3.77 21.27
N TYR A 113 2.86 2.55 21.33
CA TYR A 113 3.66 1.33 21.48
C TYR A 113 3.81 0.64 20.12
N GLN A 114 5.03 0.18 19.82
CA GLN A 114 5.29 -0.71 18.70
C GLN A 114 5.72 -2.06 19.23
N LYS A 115 5.28 -3.13 18.56
CA LYS A 115 5.69 -4.50 18.88
C LYS A 115 7.19 -4.64 18.63
N VAL A 116 7.93 -4.92 19.70
CA VAL A 116 9.33 -5.37 19.60
C VAL A 116 9.31 -6.70 18.86
N ARG A 117 9.90 -6.74 17.66
CA ARG A 117 10.14 -7.98 16.91
C ARG A 117 11.34 -8.69 17.46
#